data_AF-A0A920CM97-F1
#
_entry.id   AF-A0A920CM97-F1
#
_cell.length_a   1.000
_cell.length_b   1.000
_cell.length_c   1.000
_cell.angle_alpha   90.00
_cell.angle_beta   90.00
_cell.angle_gamma   90.00
#
_symmetry.space_group_name_H-M   'P 1'
#
loop_
_entity.id
_entity.type
_entity.pdbx_description
1 polymer ?
#
loop_
_entity_poly.entity_id
_entity_poly.type
_entity_poly.pdbx_seq_one_letter_code
_entity_poly.pdbx_strand_id
1 'polypeptide(L)'
;MKNGLRLWRATGEGENMNQDILANKSETINRCIKRIEEEYEGNLENLLNFTKQDSIILNLQRACEACIDLAMHLVSENKWGIPQSSRDAFDLLFKNGVIDEALSHNLKAMVGFRNIAVNDYQSIQVEIIRTIIEKHLVDFISFAERIKHSDDRSSETSI
;
A
#
# COMPACT_ATOMS: atom_id res chain seq x y z
N MET A 1 -12.41 41.46 0.93
CA MET A 1 -12.10 40.18 1.59
C MET A 1 -11.53 39.23 0.55
N LYS A 2 -10.21 39.10 0.47
CA LYS A 2 -9.55 38.13 -0.42
C LYS A 2 -9.07 36.98 0.45
N ASN A 3 -9.68 35.81 0.26
CA ASN A 3 -9.34 34.58 0.97
C ASN A 3 -7.93 34.13 0.58
N GLY A 4 -7.12 33.85 1.62
CA GLY A 4 -5.78 33.32 1.47
C GLY A 4 -5.80 31.86 1.03
N LEU A 5 -5.55 31.61 -0.26
CA LEU A 5 -5.07 30.32 -0.73
C LEU A 5 -3.55 30.37 -0.87
N ARG A 6 -2.90 30.06 0.26
CA ARG A 6 -1.67 29.27 0.44
C ARG A 6 -0.71 29.18 -0.77
N LEU A 7 0.26 30.09 -0.77
CA LEU A 7 1.53 30.04 -1.53
C LEU A 7 2.50 28.98 -0.95
N TRP A 8 2.19 27.69 -1.03
CA TRP A 8 3.08 26.64 -0.50
C TRP A 8 3.94 25.92 -1.56
N ARG A 9 3.79 26.25 -2.84
CA ARG A 9 4.46 25.54 -3.95
C ARG A 9 5.86 26.05 -4.31
N ALA A 10 6.45 26.97 -3.54
CA ALA A 10 7.72 27.62 -3.89
C ALA A 10 8.88 27.35 -2.91
N THR A 11 8.68 26.53 -1.87
CA THR A 11 9.76 26.13 -0.95
C THR A 11 9.98 24.61 -1.09
N GLY A 12 11.24 24.18 -1.23
CA GLY A 12 11.64 22.76 -1.27
C GLY A 12 11.30 21.95 -0.01
N GLU A 13 10.57 22.55 0.93
CA GLU A 13 10.01 21.92 2.12
C GLU A 13 8.80 21.03 1.78
N GLY A 14 8.01 21.39 0.76
CA GLY A 14 6.86 20.59 0.31
C GLY A 14 7.28 19.29 -0.40
N GLU A 15 8.31 19.36 -1.24
CA GLU A 15 8.88 18.19 -1.91
C GLU A 15 9.58 17.24 -0.92
N ASN A 16 10.35 17.77 0.03
CA ASN A 16 10.96 16.95 1.10
C ASN A 16 9.91 16.22 1.96
N MET A 17 8.82 16.90 2.32
CA MET A 17 7.74 16.26 3.10
C MET A 17 7.07 15.10 2.35
N ASN A 18 6.90 15.23 1.03
CA ASN A 18 6.34 14.15 0.20
C ASN A 18 7.29 12.96 0.12
N GLN A 19 8.59 13.21 -0.09
CA GLN A 19 9.59 12.14 -0.08
C GLN A 19 9.69 11.45 1.28
N ASP A 20 9.56 12.18 2.38
CA ASP A 20 9.51 11.62 3.73
C ASP A 20 8.28 10.73 3.94
N ILE A 21 7.10 11.14 3.47
CA ILE A 21 5.88 10.32 3.55
C ILE A 21 6.05 9.03 2.73
N LEU A 22 6.54 9.14 1.50
CA LEU A 22 6.78 8.00 0.61
C LEU A 22 7.80 7.02 1.22
N ALA A 23 8.91 7.54 1.76
CA ALA A 23 9.94 6.75 2.41
C ALA A 23 9.40 6.03 3.67
N ASN A 24 8.72 6.77 4.55
CA ASN A 24 8.16 6.22 5.80
C ASN A 24 7.14 5.11 5.55
N LYS A 25 6.25 5.28 4.56
CA LYS A 25 5.25 4.26 4.21
C LYS A 25 5.88 3.05 3.53
N SER A 26 6.86 3.27 2.65
CA SER A 26 7.64 2.17 2.06
C SER A 26 8.40 1.36 3.12
N GLU A 27 9.01 2.03 4.10
CA GLU A 27 9.67 1.36 5.22
C GLU A 27 8.66 0.56 6.07
N THR A 28 7.47 1.13 6.29
CA THR A 28 6.39 0.43 7.00
C THR A 28 5.99 -0.86 6.28
N ILE A 29 5.81 -0.83 4.95
CA ILE A 29 5.52 -2.02 4.15
C ILE A 29 6.63 -3.06 4.33
N ASN A 30 7.89 -2.67 4.15
CA ASN A 30 9.04 -3.59 4.27
C ASN A 30 9.13 -4.23 5.66
N ARG A 31 8.93 -3.45 6.73
CA ARG A 31 8.93 -3.96 8.10
C ARG A 31 7.79 -4.95 8.35
N CYS A 32 6.60 -4.67 7.82
CA CYS A 32 5.46 -5.57 7.94
C CYS A 32 5.71 -6.90 7.22
N ILE A 33 6.24 -6.86 5.99
CA ILE A 33 6.59 -8.05 5.22
C ILE A 33 7.65 -8.88 5.93
N LYS A 34 8.74 -8.24 6.37
CA LYS A 34 9.78 -8.93 7.15
C LYS A 34 9.20 -9.62 8.38
N ARG A 35 8.28 -8.96 9.09
CA ARG A 35 7.65 -9.57 10.26
C ARG A 35 6.75 -10.76 9.90
N ILE A 36 6.03 -10.69 8.79
CA ILE A 36 5.23 -11.81 8.29
C ILE A 36 6.12 -13.01 7.99
N GLU A 37 7.25 -12.79 7.30
CA GLU A 37 8.22 -13.84 6.95
C GLU A 37 8.85 -14.46 8.20
N GLU A 38 9.24 -13.63 9.19
CA GLU A 38 9.78 -14.08 10.49
C GLU A 38 8.78 -14.93 11.28
N GLU A 39 7.49 -14.66 11.20
CA GLU A 39 6.48 -15.41 11.94
C GLU A 39 6.06 -16.68 11.22
N TYR A 40 5.99 -16.61 9.89
CA TYR A 40 5.61 -17.74 9.03
C TYR A 40 6.72 -18.78 8.96
N GLU A 41 7.98 -18.36 8.82
CA GLU A 41 9.18 -19.22 8.76
C GLU A 41 9.11 -20.32 7.68
N GLY A 42 8.28 -20.15 6.65
CA GLY A 42 8.03 -21.18 5.63
C GLY A 42 7.31 -22.42 6.18
N ASN A 43 6.71 -22.34 7.37
CA ASN A 43 6.05 -23.46 8.04
C ASN A 43 4.54 -23.21 8.15
N LEU A 44 3.74 -24.08 7.53
CA LEU A 44 2.29 -24.01 7.58
C LEU A 44 1.74 -24.16 9.01
N GLU A 45 2.41 -24.93 9.88
CA GLU A 45 1.98 -25.09 11.28
C GLU A 45 2.02 -23.77 12.05
N ASN A 46 2.85 -22.80 11.63
CA ASN A 46 2.87 -21.48 12.24
C ASN A 46 1.59 -20.69 11.98
N LEU A 47 0.81 -21.03 10.94
CA LEU A 47 -0.53 -20.45 10.72
C LEU A 47 -1.59 -21.08 11.64
N LEU A 48 -1.29 -22.19 12.31
CA LEU A 48 -2.17 -22.81 13.32
C LEU A 48 -1.85 -22.32 14.74
N ASN A 49 -0.71 -21.64 14.92
CA ASN A 49 -0.37 -20.95 16.16
C ASN A 49 -1.05 -19.58 16.19
N PHE A 50 -2.06 -19.42 17.04
CA PHE A 50 -2.86 -18.18 17.12
C PHE A 50 -2.02 -16.91 17.29
N THR A 51 -0.96 -16.93 18.11
CA THR A 51 -0.11 -15.75 18.29
C THR A 51 0.64 -15.37 17.03
N LYS A 52 1.21 -16.36 16.32
CA LYS A 52 1.91 -16.13 15.05
C LYS A 52 0.92 -15.73 13.96
N GLN A 53 -0.24 -16.39 13.89
CA GLN A 53 -1.31 -16.07 12.96
C GLN A 53 -1.82 -14.64 13.14
N ASP A 54 -2.09 -14.21 14.37
CA ASP A 54 -2.54 -12.84 14.68
C ASP A 54 -1.47 -11.81 14.29
N SER A 55 -0.19 -12.10 14.58
CA SER A 55 0.94 -11.27 14.18
C SER A 55 1.02 -11.11 12.65
N ILE A 56 0.83 -12.20 11.91
CA ILE A 56 0.81 -12.21 10.44
C ILE A 56 -0.36 -11.38 9.91
N ILE A 57 -1.58 -11.63 10.39
CA ILE A 57 -2.79 -10.93 9.95
C ILE A 57 -2.65 -9.43 10.21
N LEU A 58 -2.18 -9.05 11.40
CA LEU A 58 -1.96 -7.65 11.75
C LEU A 58 -0.99 -6.97 10.78
N ASN A 59 0.11 -7.63 10.45
CA ASN A 59 1.11 -7.05 9.53
C ASN A 59 0.60 -7.01 8.09
N LEU A 60 -0.22 -7.97 7.64
CA LEU A 60 -0.89 -7.90 6.34
C LEU A 60 -1.83 -6.69 6.26
N GLN A 61 -2.63 -6.46 7.30
CA GLN A 61 -3.53 -5.31 7.36
C GLN A 61 -2.75 -3.99 7.34
N ARG A 62 -1.64 -3.91 8.09
CA ARG A 62 -0.77 -2.71 8.12
C ARG A 62 -0.08 -2.44 6.79
N ALA A 63 0.44 -3.47 6.12
CA ALA A 63 1.03 -3.33 4.79
C ALA A 63 -0.01 -2.83 3.77
N CYS A 64 -1.21 -3.43 3.78
CA CYS A 64 -2.32 -3.00 2.94
C CYS A 64 -2.71 -1.54 3.19
N GLU A 65 -2.84 -1.11 4.45
CA GLU A 65 -3.17 0.27 4.79
C GLU A 65 -2.08 1.24 4.32
N ALA A 66 -0.80 0.89 4.50
CA ALA A 66 0.30 1.71 4.01
C ALA A 66 0.29 1.88 2.48
N CYS A 67 -0.11 0.85 1.73
CA CYS A 67 -0.30 0.96 0.28
C CYS A 67 -1.48 1.86 -0.09
N ILE A 68 -2.59 1.78 0.65
CA ILE A 68 -3.74 2.66 0.45
C ILE A 68 -3.35 4.12 0.71
N ASP A 69 -2.67 4.40 1.82
CA ASP A 69 -2.22 5.74 2.18
C ASP A 69 -1.33 6.33 1.09
N LEU A 70 -0.39 5.54 0.56
CA LEU A 70 0.46 5.94 -0.55
C LEU A 70 -0.34 6.26 -1.82
N ALA A 71 -1.29 5.40 -2.18
CA ALA A 71 -2.14 5.62 -3.36
C ALA A 71 -2.97 6.90 -3.22
N MET A 72 -3.60 7.11 -2.05
CA MET A 72 -4.39 8.29 -1.75
C MET A 72 -3.54 9.57 -1.79
N HIS A 73 -2.33 9.51 -1.21
CA HIS A 73 -1.38 10.62 -1.23
C HIS A 73 -1.01 11.02 -2.66
N LEU A 74 -0.58 10.06 -3.49
CA LEU A 74 -0.21 10.33 -4.88
C LEU A 74 -1.36 10.88 -5.70
N VAL A 75 -2.56 10.31 -5.55
CA VAL A 75 -3.77 10.80 -6.25
C VAL A 75 -4.08 12.24 -5.86
N SER A 76 -3.95 12.58 -4.58
CA SER A 76 -4.15 13.94 -4.07
C SER A 76 -3.10 14.92 -4.60
N GLU A 77 -1.83 14.58 -4.49
CA GLU A 77 -0.71 15.43 -4.93
C GLU A 77 -0.78 15.73 -6.44
N ASN A 78 -1.08 14.70 -7.24
CA ASN A 78 -1.18 14.82 -8.69
C ASN A 78 -2.55 15.32 -9.19
N LYS A 79 -3.51 15.53 -8.28
CA LYS A 79 -4.88 16.00 -8.59
C LYS A 79 -5.62 15.14 -9.62
N TRP A 80 -5.45 13.82 -9.55
CA TRP A 80 -6.08 12.88 -10.48
C TRP A 80 -7.57 12.63 -10.22
N GLY A 81 -8.11 13.21 -9.15
CA GLY A 81 -9.52 13.14 -8.78
C GLY A 81 -9.70 12.91 -7.28
N ILE A 82 -10.95 12.65 -6.89
CA ILE A 82 -11.31 12.32 -5.50
C ILE A 82 -11.75 10.85 -5.47
N PRO A 83 -10.91 9.92 -5.01
CA PRO A 83 -11.28 8.51 -4.89
C PRO A 83 -12.44 8.36 -3.89
N GLN A 84 -13.47 7.58 -4.23
CA GLN A 84 -14.62 7.32 -3.35
C GLN A 84 -14.41 6.06 -2.50
N SER A 85 -13.36 5.29 -2.79
CA SER A 85 -12.95 4.11 -2.05
C SER A 85 -11.44 3.89 -2.15
N SER A 86 -10.87 3.04 -1.29
CA SER A 86 -9.47 2.62 -1.40
C SER A 86 -9.18 1.91 -2.74
N ARG A 87 -10.17 1.24 -3.33
CA ARG A 87 -10.01 0.58 -4.64
C ARG A 87 -9.92 1.61 -5.77
N ASP A 88 -10.71 2.68 -5.67
CA ASP A 88 -10.70 3.77 -6.65
C ASP A 88 -9.33 4.45 -6.71
N ALA A 89 -8.62 4.55 -5.58
CA ALA A 89 -7.26 5.09 -5.54
C ALA A 89 -6.32 4.27 -6.45
N PHE A 90 -6.36 2.94 -6.35
CA PHE A 90 -5.57 2.06 -7.23
C PHE A 90 -6.03 2.10 -8.70
N ASP A 91 -7.32 2.30 -8.96
CA ASP A 91 -7.81 2.52 -10.33
C ASP A 91 -7.27 3.82 -10.93
N LEU A 92 -7.17 4.88 -10.13
CA LEU A 92 -6.59 6.15 -10.58
C LEU A 92 -5.08 6.03 -10.84
N LEU A 93 -4.34 5.28 -10.02
CA LEU A 93 -2.93 5.00 -10.29
C LEU A 93 -2.72 4.23 -11.61
N PHE A 94 -3.54 3.22 -11.86
CA PHE A 94 -3.50 2.46 -13.12
C PHE A 94 -3.83 3.33 -14.33
N LYS A 95 -4.91 4.13 -14.25
CA LYS A 95 -5.32 5.04 -15.34
C LYS A 95 -4.24 6.06 -15.70
N ASN A 96 -3.40 6.44 -14.74
CA ASN A 96 -2.28 7.37 -14.96
C ASN A 96 -0.94 6.67 -15.20
N GLY A 97 -0.93 5.35 -15.40
CA GLY A 97 0.27 4.58 -15.78
C GLY A 97 1.32 4.41 -14.68
N VAL A 98 0.97 4.66 -13.41
CA VAL A 98 1.88 4.47 -12.27
C VAL A 98 2.09 2.99 -11.98
N ILE A 99 1.03 2.20 -12.08
CA ILE A 99 1.01 0.75 -11.90
C ILE A 99 0.34 0.07 -13.09
N ASP A 100 0.64 -1.20 -13.32
CA ASP A 100 -0.04 -2.00 -14.32
C ASP A 100 -1.37 -2.57 -13.82
N GLU A 101 -2.15 -3.15 -14.75
CA GLU A 101 -3.47 -3.70 -14.48
C GLU A 101 -3.42 -4.86 -13.47
N ALA A 102 -2.41 -5.73 -13.58
CA ALA A 102 -2.25 -6.89 -12.71
C ALA A 102 -2.00 -6.46 -11.26
N LEU A 103 -1.09 -5.51 -11.05
CA LEU A 103 -0.80 -4.97 -9.73
C LEU A 103 -2.00 -4.22 -9.14
N SER A 104 -2.71 -3.42 -9.96
CA SER A 104 -3.95 -2.75 -9.54
C SER A 104 -5.02 -3.77 -9.11
N HIS A 105 -5.23 -4.82 -9.89
CA HIS A 105 -6.16 -5.90 -9.55
C HIS A 105 -5.80 -6.56 -8.21
N ASN A 106 -4.53 -6.96 -8.02
CA ASN A 106 -4.07 -7.65 -6.82
C ASN A 106 -4.22 -6.78 -5.56
N LEU A 107 -3.84 -5.49 -5.63
CA LEU A 107 -3.99 -4.55 -4.52
C LEU A 107 -5.46 -4.33 -4.16
N LYS A 108 -6.37 -4.23 -5.14
CA LYS A 108 -7.82 -4.13 -4.90
C LYS A 108 -8.41 -5.40 -4.27
N ALA A 109 -7.87 -6.57 -4.62
CA ALA A 109 -8.25 -7.84 -3.98
C ALA A 109 -7.83 -7.83 -2.50
N MET A 110 -6.65 -7.30 -2.19
CA MET A 110 -6.13 -7.19 -0.82
C MET A 110 -6.98 -6.28 0.08
N VAL A 111 -7.53 -5.19 -0.47
CA VAL A 111 -8.53 -4.36 0.22
C VAL A 111 -9.76 -5.20 0.62
N GLY A 112 -10.17 -6.14 -0.24
CA GLY A 112 -11.25 -7.08 0.07
C GLY A 112 -10.90 -8.04 1.19
N PHE A 113 -9.69 -8.59 1.18
CA PHE A 113 -9.19 -9.47 2.23
C PHE A 113 -9.22 -8.80 3.61
N ARG A 114 -8.78 -7.53 3.73
CA ARG A 114 -8.83 -6.78 4.99
C ARG A 114 -10.23 -6.78 5.62
N ASN A 115 -11.28 -6.72 4.81
CA ASN A 115 -12.67 -6.72 5.29
C ASN A 115 -13.16 -8.12 5.70
N ILE A 116 -12.52 -9.19 5.23
CA ILE A 116 -12.85 -10.59 5.52
C ILE A 116 -12.08 -11.11 6.73
N ALA A 117 -10.81 -10.69 6.90
CA ALA A 117 -9.93 -11.09 8.00
C ALA A 117 -10.45 -10.70 9.40
N VAL A 118 -11.55 -9.96 9.48
CA VAL A 118 -12.23 -9.56 10.72
C VAL A 118 -13.35 -10.55 11.12
N ASN A 119 -13.76 -11.49 10.24
CA ASN A 119 -14.90 -12.38 10.47
C ASN A 119 -14.52 -13.89 10.45
N ASP A 120 -14.33 -14.45 11.65
CA ASP A 120 -14.67 -15.79 12.19
C ASP A 120 -14.81 -17.06 11.30
N TYR A 121 -13.99 -17.24 10.26
CA TYR A 121 -13.80 -18.57 9.63
C TYR A 121 -12.35 -19.04 9.70
N GLN A 122 -11.90 -19.53 10.86
CA GLN A 122 -10.49 -19.86 11.14
C GLN A 122 -9.84 -20.81 10.10
N SER A 123 -10.55 -21.80 9.56
CA SER A 123 -9.99 -22.73 8.57
C SER A 123 -9.89 -22.13 7.16
N ILE A 124 -10.89 -21.35 6.74
CA ILE A 124 -10.88 -20.62 5.44
C ILE A 124 -9.79 -19.53 5.47
N GLN A 125 -9.52 -18.96 6.63
CA GLN A 125 -8.47 -17.95 6.80
C GLN A 125 -7.06 -18.50 6.56
N VAL A 126 -6.74 -19.74 6.97
CA VAL A 126 -5.38 -20.29 6.84
C VAL A 126 -4.94 -20.40 5.38
N GLU A 127 -5.75 -21.00 4.50
CA GLU A 127 -5.39 -21.15 3.08
C GLU A 127 -5.33 -19.81 2.34
N ILE A 128 -6.18 -18.85 2.71
CA ILE A 128 -6.15 -17.49 2.16
C ILE A 128 -4.87 -16.78 2.62
N ILE A 129 -4.56 -16.81 3.91
CA ILE A 129 -3.35 -16.20 4.48
C ILE A 129 -2.11 -16.82 3.83
N ARG A 130 -2.06 -18.16 3.71
CA ARG A 130 -0.97 -18.85 3.02
C ARG A 130 -0.82 -18.37 1.59
N THR A 131 -1.91 -18.31 0.83
CA THR A 131 -1.89 -17.82 -0.57
C THR A 131 -1.35 -16.39 -0.64
N ILE A 132 -1.75 -15.53 0.28
CA ILE A 132 -1.25 -14.15 0.34
C ILE A 132 0.25 -14.13 0.62
N ILE A 133 0.71 -14.88 1.63
CA ILE A 133 2.12 -14.95 2.00
C ILE A 133 2.97 -15.47 0.83
N GLU A 134 2.57 -16.60 0.24
CA GLU A 134 3.36 -17.30 -0.76
C GLU A 134 3.33 -16.64 -2.15
N LYS A 135 2.27 -15.86 -2.46
CA LYS A 135 2.07 -15.35 -3.84
C LYS A 135 1.91 -13.85 -3.96
N HIS A 136 1.46 -13.16 -2.91
CA HIS A 136 1.01 -11.76 -3.01
C HIS A 136 1.77 -10.77 -2.13
N LEU A 137 2.69 -11.21 -1.26
CA LEU A 137 3.58 -10.27 -0.55
C LEU A 137 4.42 -9.44 -1.53
N VAL A 138 4.81 -10.04 -2.65
CA VAL A 138 5.55 -9.39 -3.72
C VAL A 138 4.80 -8.21 -4.34
N ASP A 139 3.45 -8.23 -4.33
CA ASP A 139 2.64 -7.13 -4.86
C ASP A 139 2.83 -5.85 -4.04
N PHE A 140 2.93 -5.95 -2.71
CA PHE A 140 3.21 -4.80 -1.84
C PHE A 140 4.59 -4.18 -2.08
N ILE A 141 5.61 -5.03 -2.27
CA ILE A 141 6.98 -4.60 -2.58
C ILE A 141 7.01 -3.91 -3.94
N SER A 142 6.45 -4.58 -4.95
CA SER A 142 6.39 -4.07 -6.33
C SER A 142 5.70 -2.71 -6.37
N PHE A 143 4.65 -2.53 -5.58
CA PHE A 143 3.95 -1.25 -5.45
C PHE A 143 4.84 -0.16 -4.84
N ALA A 144 5.47 -0.43 -3.70
CA ALA A 144 6.36 0.53 -3.03
C ALA A 144 7.53 0.94 -3.93
N GLU A 145 8.10 0.00 -4.69
CA GLU A 145 9.14 0.27 -5.67
C GLU A 145 8.64 1.14 -6.83
N ARG A 146 7.46 0.82 -7.40
CA ARG A 146 6.91 1.58 -8.53
C ARG A 146 6.66 3.04 -8.18
N ILE A 147 6.16 3.29 -6.97
CA ILE A 147 5.87 4.64 -6.52
C ILE A 147 7.14 5.48 -6.39
N LYS A 148 8.21 4.92 -5.81
CA LYS A 148 9.50 5.62 -5.69
C LYS A 148 10.03 6.11 -7.04
N HIS A 149 9.85 5.31 -8.09
CA HIS A 149 10.28 5.66 -9.45
C HIS A 149 9.31 6.61 -10.19
N SER A 150 8.05 6.70 -9.75
CA SER A 150 7.07 7.60 -10.37
C SER A 150 7.24 9.05 -9.93
N ASP A 151 7.71 9.29 -8.70
CA ASP A 151 7.92 10.64 -8.16
C ASP A 151 9.09 11.36 -8.86
N ASP A 152 10.15 10.61 -9.22
CA ASP A 152 11.32 11.10 -9.96
C ASP A 152 10.99 11.66 -11.36
N ARG A 153 9.84 11.29 -11.95
CA ARG A 153 9.43 11.78 -13.28
C ARG A 153 8.55 13.03 -13.24
N SER A 154 8.08 13.43 -12.06
CA SER A 154 7.24 14.63 -11.88
C SER A 154 8.05 15.93 -11.92
N SER A 155 9.37 15.85 -11.68
CA SER A 155 10.30 16.98 -11.63
C SER A 155 10.84 17.42 -13.00
N GLU A 156 10.57 16.69 -14.09
CA GLU A 156 11.10 17.01 -15.44
C GLU A 156 10.09 17.68 -16.39
N THR A 157 8.79 17.77 -16.06
CA THR A 157 7.77 18.29 -17.01
C THR A 157 7.40 19.77 -16.78
N SER A 158 8.31 20.57 -16.23
CA SER A 158 8.18 22.04 -16.23
C SER A 158 9.22 22.66 -17.16
N ILE A 159 8.96 22.61 -18.48
CA ILE A 159 9.60 23.47 -19.49
C ILE A 159 8.48 24.10 -20.32
#